data_AF-A0AAD4EHR4-F1
#
_entry.id   AF-A0AAD4EHR4-F1
#
_cell.length_a   1.000
_cell.length_b   1.000
_cell.length_c   1.000
_cell.angle_alpha   90.00
_cell.angle_beta   90.00
_cell.angle_gamma   90.00
#
_symmetry.space_group_name_H-M   'P 1'
#
loop_
_entity.id
_entity.type
_entity.pdbx_description
1 polymer ?
#
loop_
_entity_poly.entity_id
_entity_poly.type
_entity_poly.pdbx_seq_one_letter_code
_entity_poly.pdbx_strand_id
1 'polypeptide(L)'
;MDEIKHLSSEEAGWHFGALHVTTKQLEAFSVDDMAIDMASCAPALWDLLGILMQGTNQKSNALQSILGIFLQSVHAPQKVIDTLSRIGISISCNTINAAIRSLSAESQNTLHALGQSMLACYAYDNFNVDLKSQVPLAEKSNDTLKHLTSSLLFPLQHGITLNDLKCSEALWRHAMDINNSTVTGNIQAVVSLLAQGGVHDPADTNLNFPDISQHVVLFHGDLGTGERLQAAQLRQSIEATPWNRLQHMACVDAIWRLFLQPLTAREDETSLMRDVTHLRPKETGIYCSKPGFRRMHQLVGHAGICWRLDCWRVYVKSKNPNYTSLDAFAASEPTINILQDIANELAKLYVAGRDLYQMCCQPCERRDEELSYAMNHGDIGRVETCIIPWIPILKATGKHKYATHMTNFLLNVHFVYPEGLRRAVRYHILVNPSGKEMKWRAVDWCVELNNLFTKVKNGGKGPNRTLERILLESPLVQAYRNAQTMIQKNFLHTHLTTNHAASNMTKTFEGLCIKMGVHSPHIVIPGRKSRHEIVDVLDKGRELMEKGARGETDQSEDMLAEGGVEMDDVLIELL
;
A
#
# COMPACT_ATOMS: atom_id res chain seq x y z
N MET A 1 -4.31 -48.55 6.40
CA MET A 1 -5.32 -48.27 5.34
C MET A 1 -6.58 -49.07 5.57
N ASP A 2 -6.51 -50.35 5.93
CA ASP A 2 -7.72 -51.17 6.03
C ASP A 2 -8.57 -50.83 7.27
N GLU A 3 -7.95 -50.46 8.40
CA GLU A 3 -8.66 -49.81 9.54
C GLU A 3 -9.45 -48.57 9.10
N ILE A 4 -8.88 -47.70 8.26
CA ILE A 4 -9.55 -46.49 7.75
C ILE A 4 -10.75 -46.87 6.90
N LYS A 5 -10.61 -47.85 5.99
CA LYS A 5 -11.71 -48.34 5.14
C LYS A 5 -12.84 -48.99 5.95
N HIS A 6 -12.47 -49.76 6.98
CA HIS A 6 -13.41 -50.42 7.87
C HIS A 6 -14.21 -49.38 8.66
N LEU A 7 -13.52 -48.42 9.29
CA LEU A 7 -14.17 -47.38 10.07
C LEU A 7 -14.96 -46.38 9.19
N SER A 8 -14.62 -46.25 7.91
CA SER A 8 -15.37 -45.47 6.91
C SER A 8 -16.44 -46.26 6.15
N SER A 9 -16.81 -47.48 6.56
CA SER A 9 -17.90 -48.26 5.92
C SER A 9 -19.25 -48.00 6.58
N GLU A 10 -20.35 -48.13 5.84
CA GLU A 10 -21.71 -48.03 6.41
C GLU A 10 -21.96 -49.10 7.49
N GLU A 11 -21.26 -50.23 7.39
CA GLU A 11 -21.32 -51.37 8.31
C GLU A 11 -20.75 -51.02 9.71
N ALA A 12 -19.85 -50.03 9.80
CA ALA A 12 -19.33 -49.51 11.07
C ALA A 12 -20.28 -48.54 11.79
N GLY A 13 -21.50 -48.33 11.31
CA GLY A 13 -22.59 -47.67 12.06
C GLY A 13 -22.49 -46.15 12.28
N TRP A 14 -21.31 -45.53 12.19
CA TRP A 14 -21.08 -44.11 12.52
C TRP A 14 -21.29 -43.12 11.35
N HIS A 15 -21.95 -43.53 10.27
CA HIS A 15 -22.26 -42.66 9.12
C HIS A 15 -23.40 -41.66 9.43
N PHE A 16 -23.05 -40.53 10.03
CA PHE A 16 -24.00 -39.47 10.39
C PHE A 16 -24.31 -38.51 9.23
N GLY A 17 -25.28 -38.88 8.39
CA GLY A 17 -25.78 -38.03 7.30
C GLY A 17 -26.69 -36.90 7.79
N ALA A 18 -26.16 -35.68 7.93
CA ALA A 18 -26.87 -34.52 8.49
C ALA A 18 -28.21 -34.12 7.81
N LEU A 19 -28.48 -34.63 6.60
CA LEU A 19 -29.74 -34.42 5.86
C LEU A 19 -30.86 -35.42 6.22
N HIS A 20 -30.54 -36.51 6.92
CA HIS A 20 -31.46 -37.64 7.16
C HIS A 20 -31.55 -38.07 8.64
N VAL A 21 -30.91 -37.32 9.54
CA VAL A 21 -30.93 -37.56 10.99
C VAL A 21 -32.33 -37.32 11.57
N THR A 22 -32.81 -38.28 12.37
CA THR A 22 -34.04 -38.14 13.17
C THR A 22 -33.74 -37.60 14.57
N THR A 23 -34.72 -36.95 15.22
CA THR A 23 -34.57 -36.46 16.61
C THR A 23 -34.21 -37.57 17.60
N LYS A 24 -34.77 -38.77 17.45
CA LYS A 24 -34.40 -39.93 18.28
C LYS A 24 -32.93 -40.34 18.14
N GLN A 25 -32.34 -40.21 16.94
CA GLN A 25 -30.92 -40.50 16.74
C GLN A 25 -30.01 -39.44 17.35
N LEU A 26 -30.45 -38.17 17.40
CA LEU A 26 -29.77 -37.11 18.14
C LEU A 26 -29.85 -37.31 19.67
N GLU A 27 -31.01 -37.71 20.18
CA GLU A 27 -31.25 -37.93 21.61
C GLU A 27 -30.51 -39.19 22.14
N ALA A 28 -30.32 -40.20 21.29
CA ALA A 28 -29.60 -41.43 21.63
C ALA A 28 -28.10 -41.40 21.29
N PHE A 29 -27.57 -40.28 20.76
CA PHE A 29 -26.17 -40.21 20.34
C PHE A 29 -25.24 -40.07 21.56
N SER A 30 -24.43 -41.10 21.79
CA SER A 30 -23.42 -41.16 22.84
C SER A 30 -22.02 -41.05 22.25
N VAL A 31 -21.29 -39.99 22.63
CA VAL A 31 -19.89 -39.79 22.22
C VAL A 31 -18.98 -40.86 22.83
N ASP A 32 -19.31 -41.34 24.03
CA ASP A 32 -18.51 -42.34 24.75
C ASP A 32 -18.64 -43.72 24.09
N ASP A 33 -19.86 -44.14 23.71
CA ASP A 33 -20.08 -45.41 23.00
C ASP A 33 -19.42 -45.38 21.60
N MET A 34 -19.50 -44.24 20.91
CA MET A 34 -18.77 -44.01 19.64
C MET A 34 -17.26 -44.13 19.83
N ALA A 35 -16.70 -43.53 20.87
CA ALA A 35 -15.26 -43.60 21.14
C ALA A 35 -14.79 -45.03 21.46
N ILE A 36 -15.56 -45.78 22.24
CA ILE A 36 -15.27 -47.19 22.57
C ILE A 36 -15.29 -48.06 21.31
N ASP A 37 -16.32 -47.92 20.47
CA ASP A 37 -16.47 -48.72 19.26
C ASP A 37 -15.40 -48.39 18.22
N MET A 38 -15.14 -47.10 17.94
CA MET A 38 -14.06 -46.65 17.06
C MET A 38 -12.68 -47.14 17.53
N ALA A 39 -12.40 -47.13 18.84
CA ALA A 39 -11.16 -47.65 19.41
C ALA A 39 -11.03 -49.17 19.20
N SER A 40 -12.14 -49.91 19.25
CA SER A 40 -12.16 -51.36 19.03
C SER A 40 -12.00 -51.74 17.55
N CYS A 41 -12.60 -50.96 16.63
CA CYS A 41 -12.56 -51.22 15.19
C CYS A 41 -11.26 -50.80 14.50
N ALA A 42 -10.54 -49.81 15.06
CA ALA A 42 -9.33 -49.26 14.45
C ALA A 42 -8.28 -48.88 15.51
N PRO A 43 -7.76 -49.85 16.30
CA PRO A 43 -6.92 -49.57 17.45
C PRO A 43 -5.61 -48.83 17.10
N ALA A 44 -4.94 -49.16 15.98
CA ALA A 44 -3.69 -48.48 15.64
C ALA A 44 -3.92 -47.04 15.15
N LEU A 45 -5.01 -46.80 14.41
CA LEU A 45 -5.47 -45.45 14.06
C LEU A 45 -5.92 -44.66 15.29
N TRP A 46 -6.61 -45.30 16.25
CA TRP A 46 -7.07 -44.69 17.49
C TRP A 46 -5.91 -44.32 18.40
N ASP A 47 -4.91 -45.18 18.55
CA ASP A 47 -3.66 -44.89 19.27
C ASP A 47 -2.89 -43.76 18.58
N LEU A 48 -2.81 -43.75 17.25
CA LEU A 48 -2.17 -42.67 16.48
C LEU A 48 -2.89 -41.33 16.68
N LEU A 49 -4.22 -41.31 16.61
CA LEU A 49 -5.04 -40.12 16.90
C LEU A 49 -4.91 -39.70 18.37
N GLY A 50 -4.87 -40.66 19.30
CA GLY A 50 -4.63 -40.45 20.71
C GLY A 50 -3.28 -39.79 20.96
N ILE A 51 -2.20 -40.27 20.35
CA ILE A 51 -0.86 -39.67 20.42
C ILE A 51 -0.84 -38.28 19.77
N LEU A 52 -1.51 -38.11 18.62
CA LEU A 52 -1.58 -36.83 17.91
C LEU A 52 -2.41 -35.78 18.65
N MET A 53 -3.47 -36.15 19.37
CA MET A 53 -4.39 -35.23 20.05
C MET A 53 -4.02 -35.04 21.53
N GLN A 54 -3.63 -36.10 22.24
CA GLN A 54 -3.09 -36.04 23.61
C GLN A 54 -1.60 -35.67 23.63
N GLY A 55 -1.17 -34.80 22.70
CA GLY A 55 0.16 -34.20 22.57
C GLY A 55 0.53 -33.26 23.74
N THR A 56 0.43 -33.76 24.97
CA THR A 56 0.77 -33.10 26.23
C THR A 56 2.29 -32.97 26.42
N ASN A 57 3.08 -33.75 25.66
CA ASN A 57 4.52 -33.60 25.58
C ASN A 57 4.89 -32.30 24.83
N GLN A 58 5.51 -31.36 25.55
CA GLN A 58 6.01 -30.09 24.99
C GLN A 58 6.99 -30.25 23.82
N LYS A 59 7.58 -31.45 23.63
CA LYS A 59 8.49 -31.76 22.51
C LYS A 59 7.76 -32.25 21.25
N SER A 60 6.44 -32.45 21.30
CA SER A 60 5.65 -33.09 20.23
C SER A 60 4.31 -32.37 19.94
N ASN A 61 4.16 -31.11 20.35
CA ASN A 61 2.92 -30.33 20.21
C ASN A 61 2.98 -29.25 19.10
N ALA A 62 3.86 -29.45 18.11
CA ALA A 62 4.13 -28.43 17.08
C ALA A 62 2.89 -28.07 16.26
N LEU A 63 2.05 -29.06 15.92
CA LEU A 63 0.79 -28.84 15.20
C LEU A 63 -0.21 -28.05 16.04
N GLN A 64 -0.41 -28.41 17.30
CA GLN A 64 -1.28 -27.70 18.24
C GLN A 64 -0.81 -26.25 18.45
N SER A 65 0.50 -26.04 18.53
CA SER A 65 1.11 -24.71 18.72
C SER A 65 0.89 -23.82 17.50
N ILE A 66 1.12 -24.36 16.30
CA ILE A 66 0.82 -23.72 15.02
C ILE A 66 -0.67 -23.39 14.89
N LEU A 67 -1.55 -24.34 15.21
CA LEU A 67 -3.00 -24.14 15.16
C LEU A 67 -3.46 -23.10 16.19
N GLY A 68 -2.90 -23.09 17.40
CA GLY A 68 -3.18 -22.06 18.42
C GLY A 68 -2.78 -20.65 17.96
N ILE A 69 -1.59 -20.49 17.38
CA ILE A 69 -1.14 -19.22 16.80
C ILE A 69 -2.02 -18.80 15.61
N PHE A 70 -2.42 -19.75 14.76
CA PHE A 70 -3.36 -19.49 13.66
C PHE A 70 -4.73 -19.01 14.19
N LEU A 71 -5.32 -19.73 15.16
CA LEU A 71 -6.60 -19.40 15.79
C LEU A 71 -6.59 -18.01 16.43
N GLN A 72 -5.50 -17.64 17.11
CA GLN A 72 -5.27 -16.28 17.57
C GLN A 72 -5.31 -15.28 16.41
N SER A 73 -4.52 -15.54 15.35
CA SER A 73 -4.35 -14.59 14.24
C SER A 73 -5.64 -14.30 13.46
N VAL A 74 -6.63 -15.18 13.52
CA VAL A 74 -7.97 -14.99 12.92
C VAL A 74 -9.01 -14.46 13.91
N HIS A 75 -8.63 -14.23 15.16
CA HIS A 75 -9.51 -13.88 16.30
C HIS A 75 -10.62 -14.90 16.52
N ALA A 76 -10.25 -16.19 16.55
CA ALA A 76 -11.15 -17.25 17.00
C ALA A 76 -11.64 -16.92 18.42
N PRO A 77 -12.96 -17.05 18.71
CA PRO A 77 -13.47 -16.78 20.06
C PRO A 77 -12.77 -17.66 21.10
N GLN A 78 -12.47 -17.12 22.28
CA GLN A 78 -11.78 -17.85 23.34
C GLN A 78 -12.43 -19.21 23.64
N LYS A 79 -13.77 -19.27 23.68
CA LYS A 79 -14.53 -20.51 23.84
C LYS A 79 -14.21 -21.58 22.78
N VAL A 80 -13.95 -21.19 21.54
CA VAL A 80 -13.57 -22.11 20.46
C VAL A 80 -12.15 -22.64 20.70
N ILE A 81 -11.22 -21.77 21.08
CA ILE A 81 -9.84 -22.16 21.38
C ILE A 81 -9.79 -23.09 22.61
N ASP A 82 -10.53 -22.78 23.68
CA ASP A 82 -10.61 -23.60 24.88
C ASP A 82 -11.23 -24.99 24.59
N THR A 83 -12.27 -25.06 23.75
CA THR A 83 -12.84 -26.33 23.28
C THR A 83 -11.84 -27.12 22.44
N LEU A 84 -11.20 -26.51 21.45
CA LEU A 84 -10.18 -27.17 20.62
C LEU A 84 -8.95 -27.59 21.43
N SER A 85 -8.63 -26.88 22.52
CA SER A 85 -7.57 -27.25 23.44
C SER A 85 -7.93 -28.45 24.31
N ARG A 86 -9.18 -28.55 24.77
CA ARG A 86 -9.68 -29.74 25.49
C ARG A 86 -9.77 -30.98 24.61
N ILE A 87 -10.04 -30.80 23.31
CA ILE A 87 -10.05 -31.87 22.30
C ILE A 87 -8.61 -32.23 21.84
N GLY A 88 -7.59 -31.45 22.22
CA GLY A 88 -6.18 -31.74 21.88
C GLY A 88 -5.73 -31.28 20.49
N ILE A 89 -6.56 -30.51 19.79
CA ILE A 89 -6.28 -29.95 18.45
C ILE A 89 -5.50 -28.63 18.54
N SER A 90 -5.61 -27.91 19.66
CA SER A 90 -4.91 -26.64 19.92
C SER A 90 -4.19 -26.67 21.27
N ILE A 91 -3.20 -25.80 21.43
CA ILE A 91 -2.72 -25.40 22.76
C ILE A 91 -3.73 -24.47 23.45
N SER A 92 -3.63 -24.33 24.77
CA SER A 92 -4.54 -23.50 25.58
C SER A 92 -4.35 -22.00 25.31
N CYS A 93 -5.37 -21.18 25.60
CA CYS A 93 -5.26 -19.72 25.50
C CYS A 93 -4.10 -19.13 26.32
N ASN A 94 -3.78 -19.70 27.49
CA ASN A 94 -2.65 -19.27 28.30
C ASN A 94 -1.31 -19.58 27.62
N THR A 95 -1.19 -20.76 27.02
CA THR A 95 -0.01 -21.16 26.24
C THR A 95 0.16 -20.30 24.99
N ILE A 96 -0.94 -19.96 24.32
CA ILE A 96 -0.96 -19.03 23.16
C ILE A 96 -0.46 -17.65 23.58
N ASN A 97 -0.99 -17.08 24.67
CA ASN A 97 -0.54 -15.78 25.18
C ASN A 97 0.95 -15.77 25.59
N ALA A 98 1.45 -16.88 26.15
CA ALA A 98 2.87 -17.03 26.43
C ALA A 98 3.72 -17.10 25.15
N ALA A 99 3.28 -17.86 24.15
CA ALA A 99 3.95 -17.95 22.85
C ALA A 99 3.98 -16.60 22.12
N ILE A 100 2.89 -15.83 22.16
CA ILE A 100 2.82 -14.46 21.59
C ILE A 100 3.85 -13.54 22.23
N ARG A 101 3.96 -13.55 23.57
CA ARG A 101 4.97 -12.76 24.29
C ARG A 101 6.39 -13.17 23.91
N SER A 102 6.66 -14.47 23.82
CA SER A 102 7.97 -14.99 23.40
C SER A 102 8.33 -14.58 21.97
N LEU A 103 7.42 -14.78 21.02
CA LEU A 103 7.61 -14.41 19.61
C LEU A 103 7.75 -12.89 19.44
N SER A 104 7.04 -12.09 20.24
CA SER A 104 7.12 -10.63 20.19
C SER A 104 8.49 -10.15 20.67
N ALA A 105 8.99 -10.70 21.78
CA ALA A 105 10.35 -10.42 22.27
C ALA A 105 11.44 -10.88 21.27
N GLU A 106 11.28 -12.05 20.65
CA GLU A 106 12.19 -12.55 19.59
C GLU A 106 12.18 -11.62 18.36
N SER A 107 11.01 -11.14 17.95
CA SER A 107 10.85 -10.18 16.86
C SER A 107 11.49 -8.83 17.19
N GLN A 108 11.33 -8.34 18.43
CA GLN A 108 11.99 -7.13 18.92
C GLN A 108 13.52 -7.28 18.94
N ASN A 109 14.05 -8.41 19.43
CA ASN A 109 15.49 -8.70 19.38
C ASN A 109 16.03 -8.70 17.94
N THR A 110 15.24 -9.22 16.98
CA THR A 110 15.58 -9.20 15.55
C THR A 110 15.59 -7.78 14.99
N LEU A 111 14.64 -6.93 15.38
CA LEU A 111 14.59 -5.51 15.01
C LEU A 111 15.75 -4.71 15.65
N HIS A 112 16.12 -5.02 16.89
CA HIS A 112 17.29 -4.45 17.56
C HIS A 112 18.59 -4.83 16.83
N ALA A 113 18.80 -6.10 16.52
CA ALA A 113 19.98 -6.54 15.75
C ALA A 113 20.03 -5.88 14.36
N LEU A 114 18.88 -5.66 13.71
CA LEU A 114 18.80 -4.99 12.43
C LEU A 114 19.13 -3.48 12.53
N GLY A 115 18.57 -2.75 13.50
CA GLY A 115 18.90 -1.33 13.69
C GLY A 115 20.36 -1.13 14.10
N GLN A 116 20.87 -1.96 15.03
CA GLN A 116 22.29 -1.97 15.45
C GLN A 116 23.26 -2.33 14.32
N SER A 117 22.81 -3.03 13.28
CA SER A 117 23.65 -3.24 12.09
C SER A 117 23.98 -1.93 11.35
N MET A 118 23.25 -0.84 11.63
CA MET A 118 23.28 0.44 10.93
C MET A 118 23.01 0.33 9.42
N LEU A 119 22.52 -0.83 8.97
CA LEU A 119 22.11 -1.16 7.60
C LEU A 119 20.60 -1.35 7.52
N ALA A 120 19.84 -0.40 8.06
CA ALA A 120 18.38 -0.39 8.04
C ALA A 120 17.84 0.97 7.58
N CYS A 121 16.74 0.97 6.81
CA CYS A 121 15.88 2.14 6.68
C CYS A 121 14.61 1.99 7.51
N TYR A 122 14.17 3.12 8.08
CA TYR A 122 12.98 3.23 8.91
C TYR A 122 11.89 3.90 8.10
N ALA A 123 10.70 3.32 8.06
CA ALA A 123 9.54 3.91 7.39
C ALA A 123 8.39 4.04 8.37
N TYR A 124 7.89 5.26 8.60
CA TYR A 124 6.95 5.51 9.68
C TYR A 124 5.79 6.44 9.31
N ASP A 125 4.65 6.24 9.99
CA ASP A 125 3.39 6.97 9.77
C ASP A 125 2.61 7.16 11.08
N ASN A 126 1.62 8.06 11.05
CA ASN A 126 0.72 8.40 12.13
C ASN A 126 -0.30 7.28 12.40
N PHE A 127 -0.07 6.55 13.50
CA PHE A 127 -0.89 5.42 13.91
C PHE A 127 -2.01 5.84 14.87
N ASN A 128 -3.04 6.51 14.36
CA ASN A 128 -4.24 6.82 15.14
C ASN A 128 -5.12 5.57 15.36
N VAL A 129 -5.54 5.31 16.61
CA VAL A 129 -6.49 4.24 16.96
C VAL A 129 -7.58 4.77 17.88
N ASP A 130 -8.83 4.62 17.49
CA ASP A 130 -9.98 4.84 18.36
C ASP A 130 -10.23 3.60 19.25
N LEU A 131 -10.13 3.79 20.56
CA LEU A 131 -10.34 2.80 21.61
C LEU A 131 -11.63 3.13 22.38
N LYS A 132 -12.78 2.96 21.71
CA LYS A 132 -14.11 3.18 22.31
C LYS A 132 -14.30 2.33 23.56
N SER A 133 -14.50 2.96 24.72
CA SER A 133 -14.90 2.27 25.94
C SER A 133 -16.33 1.71 25.80
N GLN A 134 -16.54 0.43 26.15
CA GLN A 134 -17.86 -0.21 26.04
C GLN A 134 -18.94 0.39 26.94
N VAL A 135 -18.56 1.20 27.94
CA VAL A 135 -19.47 1.96 28.80
C VAL A 135 -19.00 3.42 28.83
N PRO A 136 -19.80 4.40 28.35
CA PRO A 136 -19.56 5.81 28.62
C PRO A 136 -19.76 6.08 30.10
N LEU A 137 -18.69 6.46 30.81
CA LEU A 137 -18.74 6.91 32.19
C LEU A 137 -18.49 8.42 32.20
N ALA A 138 -19.31 9.19 32.92
CA ALA A 138 -19.22 10.66 32.96
C ALA A 138 -17.85 11.19 33.42
N GLU A 139 -17.07 10.38 34.15
CA GLU A 139 -15.75 10.72 34.68
C GLU A 139 -14.59 10.47 33.71
N LYS A 140 -14.82 9.76 32.59
CA LYS A 140 -13.78 9.50 31.57
C LYS A 140 -13.92 10.50 30.44
N SER A 141 -13.02 11.48 30.41
CA SER A 141 -12.87 12.44 29.32
C SER A 141 -12.89 11.76 27.95
N ASN A 142 -13.63 12.34 26.99
CA ASN A 142 -13.99 11.79 25.67
C ASN A 142 -12.84 11.44 24.71
N ASP A 143 -11.59 11.39 25.17
CA ASP A 143 -10.40 11.13 24.35
C ASP A 143 -10.15 9.62 24.17
N THR A 144 -11.06 8.97 23.42
CA THR A 144 -10.92 7.56 23.00
C THR A 144 -9.89 7.39 21.89
N LEU A 145 -9.57 8.46 21.16
CA LEU A 145 -8.59 8.46 20.09
C LEU A 145 -7.16 8.50 20.68
N LYS A 146 -6.35 7.50 20.37
CA LYS A 146 -4.92 7.48 20.71
C LYS A 146 -4.10 7.77 19.47
N HIS A 147 -3.31 8.84 19.55
CA HIS A 147 -2.32 9.24 18.57
C HIS A 147 -1.00 8.54 18.88
N LEU A 148 -0.58 7.64 18.01
CA LEU A 148 0.69 6.91 18.11
C LEU A 148 1.46 7.06 16.80
N THR A 149 2.67 6.51 16.75
CA THR A 149 3.47 6.37 15.54
C THR A 149 3.79 4.90 15.34
N SER A 150 3.66 4.40 14.11
CA SER A 150 4.08 3.05 13.73
C SER A 150 5.25 3.12 12.76
N SER A 151 6.11 2.10 12.76
CA SER A 151 7.23 2.02 11.83
C SER A 151 7.41 0.59 11.31
N LEU A 152 7.97 0.49 10.10
CA LEU A 152 8.63 -0.69 9.57
C LEU A 152 10.14 -0.41 9.51
N LEU A 153 10.96 -1.42 9.80
CA LEU A 153 12.38 -1.43 9.45
C LEU A 153 12.56 -2.34 8.25
N PHE A 154 13.29 -1.86 7.24
CA PHE A 154 13.73 -2.68 6.12
C PHE A 154 15.27 -2.78 6.13
N PRO A 155 15.84 -3.98 5.92
CA PRO A 155 17.28 -4.10 5.74
C PRO A 155 17.72 -3.43 4.45
N LEU A 156 18.86 -2.72 4.49
CA LEU A 156 19.49 -2.17 3.30
C LEU A 156 20.15 -3.31 2.52
N GLN A 157 19.61 -3.60 1.34
CA GLN A 157 20.08 -4.69 0.47
C GLN A 157 20.99 -4.15 -0.64
N HIS A 158 21.07 -4.83 -1.78
CA HIS A 158 21.78 -4.38 -2.98
C HIS A 158 23.27 -4.08 -2.75
N GLY A 159 23.90 -4.79 -1.81
CA GLY A 159 25.33 -4.68 -1.46
C GLY A 159 25.73 -3.36 -0.82
N ILE A 160 24.79 -2.63 -0.20
CA ILE A 160 25.09 -1.41 0.57
C ILE A 160 25.86 -1.80 1.83
N THR A 161 26.89 -1.01 2.13
CA THR A 161 27.79 -1.19 3.28
C THR A 161 27.80 0.06 4.16
N LEU A 162 28.34 -0.05 5.38
CA LEU A 162 28.47 1.12 6.28
C LEU A 162 29.31 2.25 5.67
N ASN A 163 30.29 1.93 4.82
CA ASN A 163 31.08 2.93 4.13
C ASN A 163 30.26 3.74 3.11
N ASP A 164 29.21 3.15 2.52
CA ASP A 164 28.30 3.85 1.60
C ASP A 164 27.43 4.88 2.34
N LEU A 165 27.23 4.70 3.65
CA LEU A 165 26.42 5.56 4.51
C LEU A 165 27.24 6.56 5.33
N LYS A 166 28.57 6.59 5.21
CA LYS A 166 29.40 7.51 5.98
C LYS A 166 29.08 8.96 5.64
N CYS A 167 28.84 9.76 6.66
CA CYS A 167 28.69 11.21 6.54
C CYS A 167 29.99 11.79 5.95
N SER A 168 29.90 12.46 4.80
CA SER A 168 31.05 13.23 4.31
C SER A 168 31.28 14.43 5.24
N GLU A 169 32.53 14.83 5.42
CA GLU A 169 32.87 15.96 6.31
C GLU A 169 32.15 17.25 5.89
N ALA A 170 31.88 17.43 4.59
CA ALA A 170 31.10 18.55 4.06
C ALA A 170 29.62 18.49 4.46
N LEU A 171 28.99 17.31 4.42
CA LEU A 171 27.60 17.12 4.88
C LEU A 171 27.50 17.25 6.41
N TRP A 172 28.50 16.76 7.14
CA TRP A 172 28.57 16.83 8.60
C TRP A 172 28.75 18.26 9.10
N ARG A 173 29.68 19.04 8.51
CA ARG A 173 29.87 20.46 8.84
C ARG A 173 28.63 21.31 8.56
N HIS A 174 27.80 20.92 7.59
CA HIS A 174 26.50 21.57 7.33
C HIS A 174 25.45 21.30 8.42
N ALA A 175 25.67 20.30 9.29
CA ALA A 175 24.71 19.86 10.31
C ALA A 175 25.07 20.27 11.75
N MET A 176 26.31 20.70 12.03
CA MET A 176 26.78 20.96 13.41
C MET A 176 26.39 22.33 14.02
N ASP A 177 25.90 23.28 13.23
CA ASP A 177 26.09 24.72 13.54
C ASP A 177 24.92 25.43 14.26
N ILE A 178 23.96 24.71 14.86
CA ILE A 178 22.64 25.31 15.21
C ILE A 178 21.95 24.75 16.48
N ASN A 179 21.27 25.62 17.26
CA ASN A 179 20.70 25.36 18.61
C ASN A 179 19.15 25.47 18.66
N ASN A 180 18.49 25.01 19.75
CA ASN A 180 17.14 24.43 19.72
C ASN A 180 15.96 25.25 20.28
N SER A 181 14.81 25.23 19.56
CA SER A 181 13.41 25.09 20.06
C SER A 181 12.38 25.46 18.95
N THR A 182 11.19 24.86 18.79
CA THR A 182 10.71 23.48 19.07
C THR A 182 9.89 22.94 17.87
N VAL A 183 9.59 21.64 17.79
CA VAL A 183 10.31 20.62 16.97
C VAL A 183 10.16 19.23 17.61
N THR A 184 9.98 19.21 18.92
CA THR A 184 10.32 18.11 19.82
C THR A 184 9.57 16.80 19.54
N GLY A 185 8.28 16.84 19.19
CA GLY A 185 7.47 15.62 19.03
C GLY A 185 7.93 14.69 17.90
N ASN A 186 8.34 15.24 16.75
CA ASN A 186 8.83 14.44 15.63
C ASN A 186 10.26 13.92 15.89
N ILE A 187 11.13 14.73 16.52
CA ILE A 187 12.45 14.26 16.96
C ILE A 187 12.29 13.16 18.01
N GLN A 188 11.39 13.31 18.99
CA GLN A 188 11.12 12.30 20.00
C GLN A 188 10.57 11.00 19.38
N ALA A 189 9.75 11.08 18.32
CA ALA A 189 9.33 9.92 17.56
C ALA A 189 10.52 9.23 16.87
N VAL A 190 11.38 9.98 16.16
CA VAL A 190 12.59 9.43 15.51
C VAL A 190 13.54 8.79 16.54
N VAL A 191 13.83 9.47 17.66
CA VAL A 191 14.67 8.93 18.74
C VAL A 191 14.05 7.67 19.36
N SER A 192 12.72 7.65 19.57
CA SER A 192 12.02 6.47 20.08
C SER A 192 12.02 5.30 19.09
N LEU A 193 12.04 5.57 17.78
CA LEU A 193 12.16 4.54 16.74
C LEU A 193 13.58 4.00 16.63
N LEU A 194 14.61 4.85 16.74
CA LEU A 194 16.01 4.43 16.83
C LEU A 194 16.23 3.53 18.05
N ALA A 195 15.72 3.93 19.23
CA ALA A 195 15.82 3.14 20.46
C ALA A 195 15.10 1.77 20.35
N GLN A 196 13.95 1.70 19.67
CA GLN A 196 13.28 0.43 19.33
C GLN A 196 14.01 -0.41 18.27
N GLY A 197 14.96 0.18 17.55
CA GLY A 197 15.94 -0.53 16.73
C GLY A 197 17.27 -0.79 17.47
N GLY A 198 17.33 -0.58 18.78
CA GLY A 198 18.55 -0.76 19.57
C GLY A 198 19.67 0.25 19.29
N VAL A 199 19.34 1.39 18.68
CA VAL A 199 20.26 2.51 18.38
C VAL A 199 19.97 3.65 19.35
N HIS A 200 21.00 4.11 20.08
CA HIS A 200 20.88 5.08 21.17
C HIS A 200 21.90 6.21 21.01
N ASP A 201 21.82 7.22 21.87
CA ASP A 201 22.78 8.34 21.90
C ASP A 201 24.18 7.83 22.30
N PRO A 202 25.24 8.10 21.50
CA PRO A 202 26.62 7.76 21.86
C PRO A 202 27.12 8.37 23.19
N ALA A 203 26.46 9.43 23.69
CA ALA A 203 26.77 10.02 25.00
C ALA A 203 26.24 9.20 26.19
N ASP A 204 25.37 8.21 25.97
CA ASP A 204 24.76 7.39 27.03
C ASP A 204 25.71 6.24 27.42
N THR A 205 26.71 6.56 28.24
CA THR A 205 27.92 5.75 28.53
C THR A 205 27.71 4.35 29.13
N ASN A 206 26.47 3.92 29.36
CA ASN A 206 26.16 2.67 30.05
C ASN A 206 26.12 1.42 29.13
N LEU A 207 26.15 1.59 27.81
CA LEU A 207 25.84 0.52 26.85
C LEU A 207 26.78 0.53 25.63
N ASN A 208 27.31 -0.64 25.25
CA ASN A 208 28.18 -0.82 24.08
C ASN A 208 27.37 -0.76 22.76
N PHE A 209 26.94 0.43 22.35
CA PHE A 209 26.19 0.66 21.13
C PHE A 209 27.06 1.17 19.96
N PRO A 210 26.65 0.93 18.71
CA PRO A 210 27.35 1.47 17.54
C PRO A 210 27.21 3.00 17.47
N ASP A 211 28.31 3.68 17.19
CA ASP A 211 28.34 5.14 17.03
C ASP A 211 27.65 5.57 15.72
N ILE A 212 26.47 6.19 15.89
CA ILE A 212 25.66 6.76 14.80
C ILE A 212 26.24 8.07 14.25
N SER A 213 27.12 8.79 14.97
CA SER A 213 27.58 10.13 14.58
C SER A 213 28.23 10.19 13.19
N GLN A 214 28.86 9.09 12.75
CA GLN A 214 29.55 9.02 11.45
C GLN A 214 28.69 8.48 10.31
N HIS A 215 27.42 8.11 10.53
CA HIS A 215 26.61 7.33 9.59
C HIS A 215 25.21 7.92 9.36
N VAL A 216 24.78 7.95 8.10
CA VAL A 216 23.43 8.37 7.69
C VAL A 216 22.43 7.23 7.89
N VAL A 217 21.39 7.46 8.68
CA VAL A 217 20.22 6.56 8.77
C VAL A 217 19.12 7.05 7.83
N LEU A 218 18.59 6.15 6.99
CA LEU A 218 17.54 6.48 6.04
C LEU A 218 16.15 6.42 6.70
N PHE A 219 15.39 7.51 6.60
CA PHE A 219 14.01 7.60 7.07
C PHE A 219 13.05 7.91 5.93
N HIS A 220 11.94 7.17 5.87
CA HIS A 220 10.77 7.45 5.03
C HIS A 220 9.60 7.88 5.92
N GLY A 221 8.88 8.91 5.51
CA GLY A 221 7.69 9.42 6.19
C GLY A 221 6.93 10.39 5.27
N ASP A 222 5.72 10.79 5.67
CA ASP A 222 4.86 11.65 4.85
C ASP A 222 5.42 13.07 4.71
N LEU A 223 4.95 13.83 3.70
CA LEU A 223 5.38 15.19 3.42
C LEU A 223 5.24 16.11 4.64
N GLY A 224 4.16 15.97 5.41
CA GLY A 224 3.95 16.78 6.61
C GLY A 224 5.02 16.52 7.66
N THR A 225 5.51 15.29 7.76
CA THR A 225 6.61 14.90 8.65
C THR A 225 7.98 15.28 8.08
N GLY A 226 8.21 15.09 6.79
CA GLY A 226 9.42 15.54 6.09
C GLY A 226 9.59 17.05 6.15
N GLU A 227 8.52 17.81 5.92
CA GLU A 227 8.46 19.27 6.12
C GLU A 227 8.63 19.65 7.60
N ARG A 228 8.19 18.85 8.57
CA ARG A 228 8.42 19.13 10.00
C ARG A 228 9.83 18.78 10.47
N LEU A 229 10.50 17.83 9.83
CA LEU A 229 11.91 17.51 10.07
C LEU A 229 12.83 18.51 9.35
N GLN A 230 12.51 18.89 8.11
CA GLN A 230 13.19 20.00 7.43
C GLN A 230 12.89 21.32 8.12
N ALA A 231 11.65 21.59 8.54
CA ALA A 231 11.35 22.73 9.40
C ALA A 231 11.93 22.57 10.79
N ALA A 232 12.32 21.37 11.27
CA ALA A 232 13.12 21.25 12.47
C ALA A 232 14.57 21.67 12.24
N GLN A 233 15.10 21.35 11.05
CA GLN A 233 16.40 21.78 10.55
C GLN A 233 16.42 23.27 10.11
N LEU A 234 15.25 23.92 9.91
CA LEU A 234 15.11 25.28 9.36
C LEU A 234 14.45 26.30 10.33
N ARG A 235 13.56 25.90 11.25
CA ARG A 235 12.89 26.81 12.24
C ARG A 235 13.83 27.34 13.32
N GLN A 236 15.12 27.08 13.17
CA GLN A 236 16.16 27.83 13.85
C GLN A 236 16.30 29.26 13.28
N SER A 237 15.44 29.65 12.32
CA SER A 237 15.11 31.05 12.00
C SER A 237 13.58 31.29 11.82
N ILE A 238 12.96 31.91 12.83
CA ILE A 238 11.70 32.73 12.86
C ILE A 238 10.40 32.09 12.28
N GLU A 239 9.30 32.12 13.06
CA GLU A 239 8.00 31.49 12.73
C GLU A 239 6.85 32.47 12.36
N ALA A 240 5.88 31.98 11.55
CA ALA A 240 4.44 32.30 11.69
C ALA A 240 3.46 31.38 10.87
N THR A 241 3.23 30.11 11.31
CA THR A 241 2.02 29.26 10.96
C THR A 241 1.82 28.82 9.47
N PRO A 242 0.75 28.07 9.05
CA PRO A 242 0.17 26.82 9.60
C PRO A 242 -0.03 25.62 8.59
N TRP A 243 -0.21 24.41 9.15
CA TRP A 243 -1.02 23.22 8.76
C TRP A 243 -1.46 22.90 7.30
N ASN A 244 -1.05 21.72 6.75
CA ASN A 244 -1.90 20.54 6.43
C ASN A 244 -1.16 19.41 5.65
N ARG A 245 -1.75 18.19 5.59
CA ARG A 245 -1.07 16.88 5.35
C ARG A 245 -1.20 16.23 3.97
N LEU A 246 -0.53 15.06 3.86
CA LEU A 246 -0.61 13.94 2.90
C LEU A 246 0.30 14.02 1.68
N GLN A 247 0.89 12.87 1.33
CA GLN A 247 1.76 12.62 0.17
C GLN A 247 1.22 11.46 -0.70
N HIS A 248 1.91 11.11 -1.80
CA HIS A 248 1.49 10.18 -2.88
C HIS A 248 0.19 10.51 -3.64
N MET A 249 -0.72 11.32 -3.10
CA MET A 249 -1.96 11.71 -3.79
C MET A 249 -1.75 12.64 -5.00
N ALA A 250 -0.63 13.36 -5.09
CA ALA A 250 -0.56 14.59 -5.90
C ALA A 250 -0.67 14.43 -7.42
N CYS A 251 -0.09 13.39 -8.03
CA CYS A 251 -0.23 13.17 -9.48
C CYS A 251 -1.70 12.89 -9.86
N VAL A 252 -2.37 12.08 -9.05
CA VAL A 252 -3.76 11.67 -9.25
C VAL A 252 -4.74 12.81 -8.89
N ASP A 253 -4.42 13.61 -7.86
CA ASP A 253 -5.13 14.85 -7.50
C ASP A 253 -4.93 15.93 -8.58
N ALA A 254 -3.77 16.01 -9.23
CA ALA A 254 -3.54 16.90 -10.37
C ALA A 254 -4.42 16.52 -11.57
N ILE A 255 -4.51 15.23 -11.92
CA ILE A 255 -5.46 14.74 -12.95
C ILE A 255 -6.90 15.14 -12.59
N TRP A 256 -7.32 14.99 -11.33
CA TRP A 256 -8.64 15.45 -10.89
C TRP A 256 -8.80 16.97 -11.02
N ARG A 257 -7.82 17.77 -10.57
CA ARG A 257 -7.82 19.26 -10.68
C ARG A 257 -7.92 19.77 -12.11
N LEU A 258 -7.33 19.05 -13.07
CA LEU A 258 -7.31 19.44 -14.48
C LEU A 258 -8.58 18.99 -15.21
N PHE A 259 -8.96 17.72 -15.10
CA PHE A 259 -9.96 17.10 -15.97
C PHE A 259 -11.34 16.88 -15.32
N LEU A 260 -11.45 17.06 -14.00
CA LEU A 260 -12.69 16.80 -13.26
C LEU A 260 -13.12 17.97 -12.36
N GLN A 261 -12.22 18.76 -11.79
CA GLN A 261 -12.60 19.89 -10.92
C GLN A 261 -13.35 21.00 -11.68
N PRO A 262 -12.90 21.51 -12.84
CA PRO A 262 -13.58 22.61 -13.53
C PRO A 262 -14.93 22.15 -14.09
N LEU A 263 -16.01 22.89 -13.84
CA LEU A 263 -17.35 22.52 -14.34
C LEU A 263 -17.37 22.42 -15.87
N THR A 264 -16.75 23.38 -16.56
CA THR A 264 -16.65 23.40 -18.03
C THR A 264 -15.90 22.20 -18.59
N ALA A 265 -14.92 21.64 -17.87
CA ALA A 265 -14.17 20.45 -18.29
C ALA A 265 -15.04 19.18 -18.29
N ARG A 266 -16.22 19.19 -17.66
CA ARG A 266 -17.16 18.06 -17.57
C ARG A 266 -18.18 18.02 -18.71
N GLU A 267 -18.32 19.11 -19.46
CA GLU A 267 -19.45 19.31 -20.36
C GLU A 267 -19.30 18.58 -21.68
N ASP A 268 -18.08 18.57 -22.25
CA ASP A 268 -17.77 17.94 -23.54
C ASP A 268 -17.94 16.41 -23.48
N GLU A 269 -18.53 15.83 -24.53
CA GLU A 269 -18.79 14.37 -24.60
C GLU A 269 -17.51 13.51 -24.57
N THR A 270 -16.37 14.09 -24.95
CA THR A 270 -15.04 13.46 -24.89
C THR A 270 -14.30 13.71 -23.57
N SER A 271 -14.92 14.32 -22.56
CA SER A 271 -14.30 14.56 -21.26
C SER A 271 -14.19 13.30 -20.41
N LEU A 272 -13.19 13.28 -19.51
CA LEU A 272 -13.01 12.20 -18.53
C LEU A 272 -14.26 12.02 -17.64
N MET A 273 -15.00 13.09 -17.33
CA MET A 273 -16.24 13.01 -16.56
C MET A 273 -17.34 12.22 -17.30
N ARG A 274 -17.38 12.32 -18.63
CA ARG A 274 -18.28 11.53 -19.48
C ARG A 274 -17.80 10.08 -19.67
N ASP A 275 -16.61 9.74 -19.20
CA ASP A 275 -16.15 8.36 -19.13
C ASP A 275 -16.47 7.75 -17.76
N VAL A 276 -16.43 8.56 -16.69
CA VAL A 276 -16.96 8.19 -15.36
C VAL A 276 -18.42 7.74 -15.44
N THR A 277 -19.26 8.39 -16.25
CA THR A 277 -20.67 7.99 -16.41
C THR A 277 -20.85 6.57 -16.96
N HIS A 278 -19.87 6.03 -17.69
CA HIS A 278 -19.87 4.63 -18.14
C HIS A 278 -19.12 3.70 -17.18
N LEU A 279 -17.95 4.12 -16.68
CA LEU A 279 -17.10 3.29 -15.81
C LEU A 279 -17.67 3.11 -14.40
N ARG A 280 -18.36 4.13 -13.89
CA ARG A 280 -18.90 4.25 -12.52
C ARG A 280 -20.20 5.10 -12.51
N PRO A 281 -21.29 4.69 -13.22
CA PRO A 281 -22.53 5.47 -13.34
C PRO A 281 -23.16 5.89 -12.00
N LYS A 282 -22.97 5.10 -10.93
CA LYS A 282 -23.52 5.37 -9.59
C LYS A 282 -22.62 6.26 -8.71
N GLU A 283 -21.37 6.50 -9.09
CA GLU A 283 -20.40 7.27 -8.29
C GLU A 283 -20.11 8.67 -8.87
N THR A 284 -20.81 9.10 -9.92
CA THR A 284 -20.56 10.37 -10.62
C THR A 284 -20.50 11.58 -9.68
N GLY A 285 -21.38 11.65 -8.68
CA GLY A 285 -21.35 12.68 -7.64
C GLY A 285 -20.05 12.71 -6.82
N ILE A 286 -19.45 11.55 -6.55
CA ILE A 286 -18.19 11.42 -5.80
C ILE A 286 -17.00 11.92 -6.63
N TYR A 287 -17.00 11.70 -7.94
CA TYR A 287 -15.98 12.23 -8.84
C TYR A 287 -16.16 13.74 -9.13
N CYS A 288 -17.40 14.23 -9.07
CA CYS A 288 -17.73 15.67 -9.13
C CYS A 288 -17.30 16.45 -7.88
N SER A 289 -17.29 15.81 -6.71
CA SER A 289 -16.69 16.34 -5.47
C SER A 289 -15.22 15.91 -5.40
N LYS A 290 -14.76 15.26 -4.32
CA LYS A 290 -13.36 14.87 -4.12
C LYS A 290 -13.22 13.35 -3.99
N PRO A 291 -13.00 12.62 -5.11
CA PRO A 291 -12.90 11.17 -5.09
C PRO A 291 -11.63 10.69 -4.36
N GLY A 292 -11.76 9.64 -3.55
CA GLY A 292 -10.64 9.04 -2.82
C GLY A 292 -9.56 8.45 -3.75
N PHE A 293 -8.31 8.40 -3.27
CA PHE A 293 -7.13 7.98 -4.05
C PHE A 293 -7.35 6.69 -4.86
N ARG A 294 -7.85 5.62 -4.22
CA ARG A 294 -8.09 4.33 -4.87
C ARG A 294 -9.13 4.42 -5.99
N ARG A 295 -10.19 5.24 -5.83
CA ARG A 295 -11.23 5.47 -6.85
C ARG A 295 -10.65 6.18 -8.07
N MET A 296 -9.81 7.19 -7.86
CA MET A 296 -9.15 7.88 -8.97
C MET A 296 -8.09 7.02 -9.67
N HIS A 297 -7.28 6.26 -8.94
CA HIS A 297 -6.30 5.37 -9.56
C HIS A 297 -6.99 4.25 -10.38
N GLN A 298 -8.14 3.76 -9.94
CA GLN A 298 -8.98 2.87 -10.77
C GLN A 298 -9.55 3.59 -11.99
N LEU A 299 -10.05 4.81 -11.85
CA LEU A 299 -10.55 5.60 -12.98
C LEU A 299 -9.49 5.82 -14.05
N VAL A 300 -8.30 6.31 -13.66
CA VAL A 300 -7.17 6.55 -14.59
C VAL A 300 -6.78 5.27 -15.32
N GLY A 301 -6.64 4.15 -14.60
CA GLY A 301 -6.32 2.86 -15.23
C GLY A 301 -7.43 2.35 -16.18
N HIS A 302 -8.69 2.46 -15.79
CA HIS A 302 -9.83 1.99 -16.59
C HIS A 302 -10.11 2.86 -17.82
N ALA A 303 -10.10 4.19 -17.67
CA ALA A 303 -10.25 5.13 -18.77
C ALA A 303 -9.05 5.01 -19.73
N GLY A 304 -7.82 4.97 -19.21
CA GLY A 304 -6.61 4.77 -19.99
C GLY A 304 -6.66 3.51 -20.85
N ILE A 305 -7.08 2.35 -20.30
CA ILE A 305 -7.27 1.11 -21.08
C ILE A 305 -8.17 1.36 -22.30
N CYS A 306 -9.32 2.00 -22.10
CA CYS A 306 -10.25 2.29 -23.19
C CYS A 306 -9.69 3.31 -24.20
N TRP A 307 -9.00 4.36 -23.71
CA TRP A 307 -8.36 5.35 -24.57
C TRP A 307 -7.30 4.72 -25.46
N ARG A 308 -6.45 3.84 -24.90
CA ARG A 308 -5.47 3.07 -25.70
C ARG A 308 -6.15 2.17 -26.72
N LEU A 309 -7.18 1.41 -26.34
CA LEU A 309 -7.91 0.58 -27.29
C LEU A 309 -8.48 1.42 -28.45
N ASP A 310 -9.00 2.61 -28.18
CA ASP A 310 -9.49 3.52 -29.20
C ASP A 310 -8.35 4.05 -30.11
N CYS A 311 -7.20 4.46 -29.55
CA CYS A 311 -6.00 4.83 -30.31
C CYS A 311 -5.50 3.69 -31.21
N TRP A 312 -5.44 2.46 -30.69
CA TRP A 312 -5.09 1.26 -31.45
C TRP A 312 -6.08 1.03 -32.60
N ARG A 313 -7.39 1.16 -32.36
CA ARG A 313 -8.43 1.01 -33.40
C ARG A 313 -8.24 2.03 -34.51
N VAL A 314 -7.99 3.30 -34.18
CA VAL A 314 -7.78 4.38 -35.15
C VAL A 314 -6.50 4.14 -35.97
N TYR A 315 -5.39 3.79 -35.32
CA TYR A 315 -4.11 3.58 -35.99
C TYR A 315 -4.08 2.33 -36.88
N VAL A 316 -4.60 1.20 -36.41
CA VAL A 316 -4.66 -0.03 -37.21
C VAL A 316 -5.51 0.19 -38.46
N LYS A 317 -6.67 0.85 -38.32
CA LYS A 317 -7.55 1.20 -39.44
C LYS A 317 -6.88 2.18 -40.43
N SER A 318 -6.03 3.09 -39.97
CA SER A 318 -5.29 4.01 -40.85
C SER A 318 -4.17 3.33 -41.64
N LYS A 319 -3.58 2.26 -41.10
CA LYS A 319 -2.54 1.47 -41.79
C LYS A 319 -3.11 0.42 -42.75
N ASN A 320 -4.24 -0.20 -42.41
CA ASN A 320 -4.92 -1.14 -43.30
C ASN A 320 -6.46 -1.02 -43.13
N PRO A 321 -7.16 -0.40 -44.11
CA PRO A 321 -8.62 -0.22 -44.05
C PRO A 321 -9.44 -1.51 -43.94
N ASN A 322 -8.86 -2.67 -44.25
CA ASN A 322 -9.54 -3.97 -44.12
C ASN A 322 -9.78 -4.36 -42.64
N TYR A 323 -9.02 -3.80 -41.70
CA TYR A 323 -9.26 -3.97 -40.27
C TYR A 323 -10.30 -2.95 -39.79
N THR A 324 -11.57 -3.33 -39.86
CA THR A 324 -12.71 -2.48 -39.47
C THR A 324 -12.91 -2.38 -37.96
N SER A 325 -12.42 -3.35 -37.18
CA SER A 325 -12.42 -3.37 -35.72
C SER A 325 -11.11 -3.92 -35.15
N LEU A 326 -10.89 -3.76 -33.84
CA LEU A 326 -9.78 -4.43 -33.15
C LEU A 326 -9.92 -5.95 -33.15
N ASP A 327 -11.15 -6.48 -33.10
CA ASP A 327 -11.39 -7.92 -33.14
C ASP A 327 -10.98 -8.51 -34.50
N ALA A 328 -11.25 -7.79 -35.60
CA ALA A 328 -10.79 -8.18 -36.93
C ALA A 328 -9.25 -8.15 -37.06
N PHE A 329 -8.58 -7.24 -36.35
CA PHE A 329 -7.12 -7.21 -36.28
C PHE A 329 -6.56 -8.35 -35.40
N ALA A 330 -7.14 -8.58 -34.22
CA ALA A 330 -6.75 -9.67 -33.33
C ALA A 330 -6.95 -11.05 -33.97
N ALA A 331 -8.04 -11.23 -34.74
CA ALA A 331 -8.32 -12.43 -35.52
C ALA A 331 -7.35 -12.67 -36.69
N SER A 332 -6.47 -11.71 -37.02
CA SER A 332 -5.36 -11.90 -37.96
C SER A 332 -4.06 -12.37 -37.31
N GLU A 333 -4.09 -12.67 -36.01
CA GLU A 333 -2.98 -13.22 -35.21
C GLU A 333 -1.64 -12.46 -35.40
N PRO A 334 -1.61 -11.13 -35.16
CA PRO A 334 -0.42 -10.31 -35.36
C PRO A 334 0.74 -10.76 -34.45
N THR A 335 1.93 -10.89 -35.03
CA THR A 335 3.12 -11.30 -34.29
C THR A 335 3.54 -10.24 -33.26
N ILE A 336 4.26 -10.66 -32.22
CA ILE A 336 4.71 -9.74 -31.16
C ILE A 336 5.56 -8.57 -31.68
N ASN A 337 6.32 -8.78 -32.75
CA ASN A 337 7.11 -7.72 -33.39
C ASN A 337 6.20 -6.64 -34.00
N ILE A 338 5.15 -7.05 -34.74
CA ILE A 338 4.15 -6.12 -35.31
C ILE A 338 3.44 -5.35 -34.18
N LEU A 339 3.11 -6.01 -33.07
CA LEU A 339 2.50 -5.37 -31.91
C LEU A 339 3.46 -4.37 -31.23
N GLN A 340 4.75 -4.69 -31.12
CA GLN A 340 5.77 -3.77 -30.59
C GLN A 340 5.97 -2.57 -31.51
N ASP A 341 6.03 -2.76 -32.83
CA ASP A 341 6.16 -1.67 -33.80
C ASP A 341 4.95 -0.72 -33.73
N ILE A 342 3.72 -1.27 -33.70
CA ILE A 342 2.51 -0.46 -33.53
C ILE A 342 2.52 0.27 -32.17
N ALA A 343 2.91 -0.40 -31.09
CA ALA A 343 2.99 0.23 -29.77
C ALA A 343 4.02 1.39 -29.73
N ASN A 344 5.17 1.21 -30.38
CA ASN A 344 6.21 2.24 -30.50
C ASN A 344 5.72 3.45 -31.32
N GLU A 345 5.00 3.23 -32.42
CA GLU A 345 4.41 4.31 -33.24
C GLU A 345 3.27 5.03 -32.50
N LEU A 346 2.40 4.29 -31.81
CA LEU A 346 1.36 4.89 -30.96
C LEU A 346 1.95 5.71 -29.82
N ALA A 347 3.08 5.28 -29.24
CA ALA A 347 3.81 6.04 -28.23
C ALA A 347 4.45 7.33 -28.78
N LYS A 348 4.80 7.39 -30.08
CA LYS A 348 5.23 8.64 -30.73
C LYS A 348 4.07 9.60 -31.00
N LEU A 349 2.91 9.05 -31.40
CA LEU A 349 1.74 9.83 -31.83
C LEU A 349 0.88 10.37 -30.68
N TYR A 350 0.65 9.58 -29.64
CA TYR A 350 -0.35 9.89 -28.59
C TYR A 350 0.23 10.15 -27.21
N VAL A 351 1.45 9.67 -26.92
CA VAL A 351 2.16 10.05 -25.69
C VAL A 351 3.01 11.28 -26.03
N ALA A 352 2.95 12.32 -25.20
CA ALA A 352 3.64 13.59 -25.43
C ALA A 352 5.14 13.36 -25.73
N GLY A 353 5.49 13.50 -27.02
CA GLY A 353 6.77 13.14 -27.60
C GLY A 353 7.20 14.15 -28.67
N ARG A 354 8.25 13.81 -29.42
CA ARG A 354 8.97 14.77 -30.28
C ARG A 354 8.10 15.55 -31.27
N ASP A 355 7.07 14.92 -31.81
CA ASP A 355 6.29 15.46 -32.94
C ASP A 355 5.16 16.38 -32.44
N LEU A 356 4.41 15.94 -31.42
CA LEU A 356 3.48 16.79 -30.64
C LEU A 356 4.19 18.05 -30.11
N TYR A 357 5.46 17.89 -29.73
CA TYR A 357 6.31 18.97 -29.23
C TYR A 357 7.25 19.59 -30.29
N GLN A 358 7.05 19.27 -31.57
CA GLN A 358 7.52 20.07 -32.72
C GLN A 358 6.40 20.90 -33.31
N MET A 359 5.14 20.56 -33.01
CA MET A 359 4.02 21.50 -33.10
C MET A 359 4.10 22.58 -31.98
N CYS A 360 4.81 22.35 -30.85
CA CYS A 360 4.91 23.27 -29.70
C CYS A 360 6.30 23.49 -29.02
N CYS A 361 7.45 23.09 -29.59
CA CYS A 361 8.87 23.37 -29.15
C CYS A 361 9.53 22.68 -27.90
N GLN A 362 10.08 21.45 -28.06
CA GLN A 362 10.83 20.51 -27.14
C GLN A 362 11.66 21.00 -25.92
N PRO A 363 11.93 20.18 -24.84
CA PRO A 363 11.59 18.75 -24.50
C PRO A 363 10.95 18.56 -23.06
N CYS A 364 10.55 17.39 -22.49
CA CYS A 364 10.80 15.95 -22.73
C CYS A 364 9.65 15.00 -22.21
N GLU A 365 9.95 13.70 -21.98
CA GLU A 365 9.09 12.48 -22.09
C GLU A 365 7.99 12.13 -21.03
N ARG A 366 7.07 11.26 -21.50
CA ARG A 366 6.19 10.23 -20.85
C ARG A 366 5.68 10.48 -19.42
N ARG A 367 4.36 10.66 -19.29
CA ARG A 367 3.69 11.09 -18.06
C ARG A 367 2.54 10.14 -17.70
N ASP A 368 2.27 10.05 -16.40
CA ASP A 368 1.16 9.32 -15.76
C ASP A 368 1.29 7.78 -15.74
N GLU A 369 1.16 7.10 -16.88
CA GLU A 369 1.18 5.62 -16.89
C GLU A 369 2.57 5.02 -16.86
N GLU A 370 3.57 5.65 -17.48
CA GLU A 370 4.97 5.20 -17.40
C GLU A 370 5.46 5.25 -15.94
N LEU A 371 5.04 6.24 -15.15
CA LEU A 371 5.36 6.27 -13.71
C LEU A 371 4.76 5.05 -12.99
N SER A 372 3.49 4.74 -13.25
CA SER A 372 2.83 3.56 -12.66
C SER A 372 3.49 2.26 -13.11
N TYR A 373 3.87 2.15 -14.38
CA TYR A 373 4.59 0.99 -14.92
C TYR A 373 5.98 0.84 -14.29
N ALA A 374 6.78 1.90 -14.30
CA ALA A 374 8.13 1.94 -13.72
C ALA A 374 8.12 1.62 -12.22
N MET A 375 7.17 2.17 -11.46
CA MET A 375 6.97 1.85 -10.04
C MET A 375 6.58 0.39 -9.79
N ASN A 376 5.79 -0.23 -10.68
CA ASN A 376 5.47 -1.66 -10.57
C ASN A 376 6.66 -2.55 -10.99
N HIS A 377 7.42 -2.14 -12.00
CA HIS A 377 8.59 -2.87 -12.53
C HIS A 377 9.82 -2.77 -11.61
N GLY A 378 9.96 -1.67 -10.87
CA GLY A 378 11.12 -1.38 -10.02
C GLY A 378 12.21 -0.55 -10.73
N ASP A 379 11.93 0.04 -11.89
CA ASP A 379 12.90 0.85 -12.65
C ASP A 379 12.99 2.27 -12.08
N ILE A 380 13.91 2.46 -11.13
CA ILE A 380 14.14 3.75 -10.46
C ILE A 380 14.57 4.84 -11.45
N GLY A 381 15.34 4.51 -12.48
CA GLY A 381 15.79 5.49 -13.48
C GLY A 381 14.62 6.04 -14.30
N ARG A 382 13.65 5.19 -14.67
CA ARG A 382 12.39 5.64 -15.25
C ARG A 382 11.51 6.42 -14.27
N VAL A 383 11.42 5.99 -13.01
CA VAL A 383 10.67 6.74 -11.98
C VAL A 383 11.21 8.18 -11.87
N GLU A 384 12.52 8.35 -11.76
CA GLU A 384 13.17 9.68 -11.72
C GLU A 384 12.96 10.47 -13.02
N THR A 385 13.04 9.81 -14.18
CA THR A 385 12.75 10.43 -15.48
C THR A 385 11.30 10.92 -15.55
N CYS A 386 10.35 10.22 -14.92
CA CYS A 386 8.97 10.68 -14.75
C CYS A 386 8.80 11.73 -13.64
N ILE A 387 9.73 11.92 -12.70
CA ILE A 387 9.62 12.98 -11.68
C ILE A 387 9.84 14.37 -12.29
N ILE A 388 10.86 14.53 -13.15
CA ILE A 388 11.18 15.76 -13.89
C ILE A 388 9.92 16.41 -14.52
N PRO A 389 9.10 15.69 -15.32
CA PRO A 389 7.90 16.24 -15.93
C PRO A 389 6.74 16.50 -14.96
N TRP A 390 6.67 15.80 -13.83
CA TRP A 390 5.64 16.02 -12.81
C TRP A 390 5.85 17.30 -12.00
N ILE A 391 7.10 17.71 -11.76
CA ILE A 391 7.44 18.93 -10.99
C ILE A 391 6.68 20.18 -11.51
N PRO A 392 6.74 20.57 -12.80
CA PRO A 392 6.00 21.73 -13.30
C PRO A 392 4.47 21.56 -13.25
N ILE A 393 3.93 20.36 -13.53
CA ILE A 393 2.48 20.07 -13.39
C ILE A 393 2.03 20.34 -11.95
N LEU A 394 2.81 19.86 -10.98
CA LEU A 394 2.54 20.02 -9.56
C LEU A 394 2.70 21.48 -9.12
N LYS A 395 3.65 22.23 -9.69
CA LYS A 395 3.73 23.68 -9.47
C LYS A 395 2.48 24.39 -10.02
N ALA A 396 2.05 24.10 -11.25
CA ALA A 396 0.90 24.75 -11.90
C ALA A 396 -0.46 24.42 -11.28
N THR A 397 -0.62 23.23 -10.67
CA THR A 397 -1.87 22.76 -10.03
C THR A 397 -2.01 23.13 -8.54
N GLY A 398 -1.09 23.97 -8.02
CA GLY A 398 -1.09 24.41 -6.62
C GLY A 398 -0.45 23.43 -5.63
N LYS A 399 0.21 22.37 -6.10
CA LYS A 399 0.96 21.39 -5.29
C LYS A 399 2.43 21.81 -5.12
N HIS A 400 2.68 23.09 -4.85
CA HIS A 400 4.02 23.69 -4.82
C HIS A 400 5.00 22.97 -3.87
N LYS A 401 4.50 22.48 -2.72
CA LYS A 401 5.29 21.68 -1.77
C LYS A 401 5.86 20.42 -2.40
N TYR A 402 5.04 19.67 -3.13
CA TYR A 402 5.49 18.45 -3.83
C TYR A 402 6.51 18.79 -4.92
N ALA A 403 6.25 19.82 -5.73
CA ALA A 403 7.19 20.26 -6.75
C ALA A 403 8.56 20.62 -6.15
N THR A 404 8.57 21.34 -5.03
CA THR A 404 9.79 21.72 -4.30
C THR A 404 10.52 20.50 -3.74
N HIS A 405 9.84 19.60 -3.03
CA HIS A 405 10.47 18.41 -2.46
C HIS A 405 10.97 17.42 -3.53
N MET A 406 10.23 17.26 -4.65
CA MET A 406 10.66 16.44 -5.79
C MET A 406 11.87 17.06 -6.51
N THR A 407 11.93 18.39 -6.61
CA THR A 407 13.10 19.11 -7.13
C THR A 407 14.32 18.90 -6.24
N ASN A 408 14.19 19.16 -4.93
CA ASN A 408 15.26 18.98 -3.96
C ASN A 408 15.75 17.52 -3.89
N PHE A 409 14.83 16.55 -3.98
CA PHE A 409 15.16 15.14 -4.05
C PHE A 409 16.03 14.81 -5.28
N LEU A 410 15.63 15.22 -6.49
CA LEU A 410 16.43 15.00 -7.69
C LEU A 410 17.77 15.72 -7.62
N LEU A 411 17.79 16.98 -7.17
CA LEU A 411 19.04 17.74 -7.01
C LEU A 411 20.02 17.02 -6.07
N ASN A 412 19.52 16.57 -4.91
CA ASN A 412 20.35 15.89 -3.93
C ASN A 412 20.89 14.55 -4.45
N VAL A 413 20.01 13.72 -5.03
CA VAL A 413 20.39 12.38 -5.55
C VAL A 413 21.34 12.46 -6.73
N HIS A 414 21.22 13.47 -7.61
CA HIS A 414 22.06 13.58 -8.80
C HIS A 414 23.35 14.38 -8.58
N PHE A 415 23.35 15.41 -7.72
CA PHE A 415 24.47 16.36 -7.62
C PHE A 415 25.09 16.52 -6.22
N VAL A 416 24.42 16.13 -5.14
CA VAL A 416 24.92 16.36 -3.75
C VAL A 416 25.42 15.07 -3.09
N TYR A 417 24.68 13.97 -3.24
CA TYR A 417 24.98 12.74 -2.50
C TYR A 417 26.20 11.98 -3.10
N PRO A 418 27.14 11.51 -2.25
CA PRO A 418 28.22 10.65 -2.70
C PRO A 418 27.65 9.32 -3.24
N GLU A 419 28.43 8.61 -4.06
CA GLU A 419 27.93 7.48 -4.84
C GLU A 419 27.28 6.37 -4.01
N GLY A 420 27.85 6.04 -2.85
CA GLY A 420 27.28 5.08 -1.90
C GLY A 420 25.90 5.50 -1.38
N LEU A 421 25.78 6.73 -0.86
CA LEU A 421 24.53 7.27 -0.34
C LEU A 421 23.47 7.44 -1.45
N ARG A 422 23.88 7.90 -2.63
CA ARG A 422 23.03 7.97 -3.84
C ARG A 422 22.46 6.59 -4.19
N ARG A 423 23.28 5.54 -4.14
CA ARG A 423 22.87 4.15 -4.40
C ARG A 423 21.96 3.61 -3.31
N ALA A 424 22.28 3.91 -2.04
CA ALA A 424 21.47 3.53 -0.88
C ALA A 424 20.07 4.17 -0.93
N VAL A 425 19.98 5.47 -1.20
CA VAL A 425 18.70 6.17 -1.35
C VAL A 425 17.91 5.59 -2.52
N ARG A 426 18.49 5.52 -3.72
CA ARG A 426 17.81 5.06 -4.94
C ARG A 426 17.18 3.67 -4.81
N TYR A 427 17.94 2.68 -4.34
CA TYR A 427 17.43 1.30 -4.28
C TYR A 427 16.40 1.04 -3.16
N HIS A 428 16.18 1.99 -2.24
CA HIS A 428 15.22 1.82 -1.15
C HIS A 428 13.99 2.76 -1.26
N ILE A 429 13.79 3.42 -2.41
CA ILE A 429 12.55 4.17 -2.72
C ILE A 429 11.36 3.21 -2.91
N LEU A 430 11.62 2.04 -3.50
CA LEU A 430 10.64 1.00 -3.78
C LEU A 430 11.06 -0.30 -3.09
N VAL A 431 10.08 -1.08 -2.67
CA VAL A 431 10.25 -2.40 -2.07
C VAL A 431 9.38 -3.42 -2.80
N ASN A 432 9.79 -4.70 -2.81
CA ASN A 432 8.99 -5.78 -3.37
C ASN A 432 8.70 -6.86 -2.32
N PRO A 433 7.67 -6.68 -1.45
CA PRO A 433 7.33 -7.64 -0.41
C PRO A 433 6.90 -9.03 -0.92
N SER A 434 6.68 -9.18 -2.23
CA SER A 434 6.21 -10.42 -2.85
C SER A 434 7.30 -11.24 -3.54
N GLY A 435 8.46 -10.63 -3.83
CA GLY A 435 9.51 -11.20 -4.68
C GLY A 435 9.11 -11.43 -6.15
N LYS A 436 7.90 -11.06 -6.58
CA LYS A 436 7.40 -11.30 -7.94
C LYS A 436 7.66 -10.11 -8.85
N GLU A 437 7.89 -10.38 -10.13
CA GLU A 437 8.01 -9.35 -11.16
C GLU A 437 6.74 -8.48 -11.24
N MET A 438 6.87 -7.21 -11.62
CA MET A 438 5.78 -6.23 -11.71
C MET A 438 4.99 -6.01 -10.40
N LYS A 439 5.58 -6.31 -9.23
CA LYS A 439 4.98 -6.13 -7.89
C LYS A 439 5.78 -5.25 -6.93
N TRP A 440 6.67 -4.41 -7.45
CA TRP A 440 7.32 -3.35 -6.66
C TRP A 440 6.31 -2.30 -6.18
N ARG A 441 6.54 -1.72 -5.01
CA ARG A 441 5.63 -0.81 -4.31
C ARG A 441 6.40 0.31 -3.63
N ALA A 442 5.78 1.49 -3.52
CA ALA A 442 6.29 2.53 -2.66
C ALA A 442 6.35 2.05 -1.20
N VAL A 443 7.37 2.49 -0.47
CA VAL A 443 7.56 2.18 0.96
C VAL A 443 6.34 2.58 1.80
N ASP A 444 5.76 3.76 1.52
CA ASP A 444 4.54 4.28 2.13
C ASP A 444 3.38 3.26 2.10
N TRP A 445 3.13 2.64 0.95
CA TRP A 445 2.07 1.63 0.78
C TRP A 445 2.29 0.37 1.65
N CYS A 446 3.55 0.08 2.01
CA CYS A 446 3.87 -1.01 2.93
C CYS A 446 3.61 -0.62 4.38
N VAL A 447 3.88 0.64 4.76
CA VAL A 447 3.54 1.19 6.08
C VAL A 447 2.01 1.27 6.24
N GLU A 448 1.28 1.77 5.24
CA GLU A 448 -0.20 1.76 5.22
C GLU A 448 -0.76 0.33 5.39
N LEU A 449 -0.18 -0.64 4.67
CA LEU A 449 -0.60 -2.04 4.78
C LEU A 449 -0.32 -2.62 6.18
N ASN A 450 0.83 -2.31 6.77
CA ASN A 450 1.15 -2.71 8.14
C ASN A 450 0.20 -2.05 9.16
N ASN A 451 -0.17 -0.79 8.92
CA ASN A 451 -1.16 -0.06 9.71
C ASN A 451 -2.54 -0.69 9.62
N LEU A 452 -2.97 -1.11 8.43
CA LEU A 452 -4.21 -1.87 8.23
C LEU A 452 -4.20 -3.19 9.00
N PHE A 453 -3.13 -3.98 8.91
CA PHE A 453 -3.01 -5.24 9.66
C PHE A 453 -3.07 -4.98 11.16
N THR A 454 -2.27 -4.06 11.67
CA THR A 454 -2.18 -3.77 13.11
C THR A 454 -3.50 -3.21 13.67
N LYS A 455 -4.17 -2.28 12.96
CA LYS A 455 -5.44 -1.66 13.44
C LYS A 455 -6.68 -2.54 13.27
N VAL A 456 -6.79 -3.27 12.17
CA VAL A 456 -8.04 -3.90 11.72
C VAL A 456 -8.00 -5.42 11.77
N LYS A 457 -6.83 -6.04 11.53
CA LYS A 457 -6.70 -7.50 11.48
C LYS A 457 -6.14 -8.10 12.76
N ASN A 458 -5.23 -7.42 13.47
CA ASN A 458 -4.47 -8.00 14.57
C ASN A 458 -4.79 -7.33 15.93
N GLY A 459 -5.12 -6.04 15.97
CA GLY A 459 -5.32 -5.25 17.20
C GLY A 459 -6.50 -5.62 18.13
N GLY A 460 -6.99 -6.86 18.08
CA GLY A 460 -8.07 -7.38 18.93
C GLY A 460 -9.47 -6.99 18.47
N LYS A 461 -10.48 -7.68 19.04
CA LYS A 461 -11.91 -7.42 18.85
C LYS A 461 -12.62 -7.25 20.19
N GLY A 462 -13.60 -6.35 20.25
CA GLY A 462 -14.38 -6.09 21.46
C GLY A 462 -13.50 -5.72 22.66
N PRO A 463 -13.65 -6.36 23.84
CA PRO A 463 -12.88 -6.01 25.04
C PRO A 463 -11.38 -6.29 24.92
N ASN A 464 -10.97 -7.11 23.94
CA ASN A 464 -9.56 -7.40 23.67
C ASN A 464 -8.85 -6.32 22.84
N ARG A 465 -9.55 -5.27 22.37
CA ARG A 465 -8.95 -4.18 21.62
C ARG A 465 -8.36 -3.14 22.57
N THR A 466 -7.15 -3.41 23.07
CA THR A 466 -6.42 -2.55 24.01
C THR A 466 -5.09 -2.08 23.41
N LEU A 467 -4.58 -0.95 23.91
CA LEU A 467 -3.28 -0.40 23.49
C LEU A 467 -2.14 -1.39 23.76
N GLU A 468 -2.11 -1.99 24.95
CA GLU A 468 -1.11 -2.98 25.35
C GLU A 468 -1.06 -4.17 24.37
N ARG A 469 -2.22 -4.69 23.97
CA ARG A 469 -2.29 -5.82 23.03
C ARG A 469 -1.90 -5.43 21.61
N ILE A 470 -2.24 -4.21 21.18
CA ILE A 470 -1.79 -3.66 19.89
C ILE A 470 -0.26 -3.56 19.85
N LEU A 471 0.38 -3.05 20.91
CA LEU A 471 1.84 -2.95 21.00
C LEU A 471 2.50 -4.34 21.08
N LEU A 472 1.90 -5.28 21.81
CA LEU A 472 2.41 -6.65 21.94
C LEU A 472 2.36 -7.41 20.61
N GLU A 473 1.28 -7.28 19.83
CA GLU A 473 1.07 -8.03 18.59
C GLU A 473 1.59 -7.30 17.32
N SER A 474 2.00 -6.02 17.41
CA SER A 474 2.49 -5.28 16.22
C SER A 474 3.75 -5.86 15.56
N PRO A 475 4.75 -6.42 16.26
CA PRO A 475 5.89 -7.08 15.60
C PRO A 475 5.49 -8.37 14.88
N LEU A 476 4.36 -8.97 15.26
CA LEU A 476 3.93 -10.30 14.81
C LEU A 476 3.13 -10.29 13.50
N VAL A 477 2.91 -9.12 12.88
CA VAL A 477 2.12 -8.99 11.63
C VAL A 477 2.60 -9.96 10.56
N GLN A 478 3.91 -10.10 10.34
CA GLN A 478 4.44 -11.02 9.33
C GLN A 478 4.35 -12.49 9.79
N ALA A 479 4.57 -12.79 11.06
CA ALA A 479 4.45 -14.15 11.61
C ALA A 479 3.01 -14.69 11.47
N TYR A 480 2.01 -13.85 11.78
CA TYR A 480 0.59 -14.19 11.62
C TYR A 480 0.22 -14.41 10.15
N ARG A 481 0.70 -13.57 9.22
CA ARG A 481 0.49 -13.77 7.78
C ARG A 481 1.12 -15.07 7.27
N ASN A 482 2.31 -15.42 7.77
CA ASN A 482 2.97 -16.69 7.44
C ASN A 482 2.16 -17.88 7.96
N ALA A 483 1.69 -17.83 9.22
CA ALA A 483 0.87 -18.88 9.81
C ALA A 483 -0.45 -19.11 9.04
N GLN A 484 -1.17 -18.02 8.70
CA GLN A 484 -2.39 -18.09 7.90
C GLN A 484 -2.14 -18.68 6.51
N THR A 485 -1.10 -18.22 5.82
CA THR A 485 -0.72 -18.70 4.48
C THR A 485 -0.35 -20.19 4.49
N MET A 486 0.38 -20.63 5.52
CA MET A 486 0.77 -22.03 5.71
C MET A 486 -0.45 -22.92 5.93
N ILE A 487 -1.38 -22.53 6.81
CA ILE A 487 -2.62 -23.28 7.05
C ILE A 487 -3.46 -23.34 5.76
N GLN A 488 -3.66 -22.22 5.06
CA GLN A 488 -4.39 -22.19 3.79
C GLN A 488 -3.80 -23.13 2.73
N LYS A 489 -2.46 -23.18 2.61
CA LYS A 489 -1.76 -24.05 1.67
C LYS A 489 -1.90 -25.53 2.04
N ASN A 490 -1.72 -25.88 3.33
CA ASN A 490 -1.67 -27.25 3.78
C ASN A 490 -3.06 -27.91 3.91
N PHE A 491 -4.09 -27.15 4.31
CA PHE A 491 -5.47 -27.64 4.44
C PHE A 491 -6.31 -27.49 3.15
N LEU A 492 -5.64 -27.38 1.99
CA LEU A 492 -6.26 -27.31 0.66
C LEU A 492 -7.40 -26.28 0.56
N HIS A 493 -7.25 -25.11 1.20
CA HIS A 493 -8.16 -23.97 1.03
C HIS A 493 -7.94 -23.26 -0.34
N THR A 494 -7.62 -24.03 -1.39
CA THR A 494 -7.30 -23.56 -2.75
C THR A 494 -8.45 -22.83 -3.42
N HIS A 495 -9.68 -23.04 -2.95
CA HIS A 495 -10.89 -22.33 -3.41
C HIS A 495 -11.13 -20.98 -2.72
N LEU A 496 -10.43 -20.68 -1.60
CA LEU A 496 -10.55 -19.41 -0.88
C LEU A 496 -9.53 -18.41 -1.41
N THR A 497 -9.88 -17.65 -2.46
CA THR A 497 -9.02 -16.56 -2.93
C THR A 497 -9.03 -15.40 -1.94
N THR A 498 -7.91 -15.20 -1.24
CA THR A 498 -7.67 -13.97 -0.44
C THR A 498 -7.56 -12.71 -1.31
N ASN A 499 -7.32 -12.89 -2.60
CA ASN A 499 -7.49 -11.84 -3.60
C ASN A 499 -8.98 -11.71 -3.90
N HIS A 500 -9.56 -10.54 -3.65
CA HIS A 500 -10.81 -10.17 -4.32
C HIS A 500 -10.59 -10.30 -5.83
N ALA A 501 -11.44 -11.08 -6.50
CA ALA A 501 -11.42 -11.15 -7.96
C ALA A 501 -11.55 -9.73 -8.51
N ALA A 502 -10.70 -9.37 -9.47
CA ALA A 502 -10.85 -8.10 -10.17
C ALA A 502 -12.25 -8.06 -10.79
N SER A 503 -12.97 -6.95 -10.61
CA SER A 503 -14.29 -6.77 -11.20
C SER A 503 -14.20 -7.03 -12.70
N ASN A 504 -15.10 -7.87 -13.25
CA ASN A 504 -15.16 -8.09 -14.68
C ASN A 504 -15.64 -6.80 -15.36
N MET A 505 -14.71 -6.03 -15.92
CA MET A 505 -14.97 -4.74 -16.56
C MET A 505 -15.28 -4.88 -18.06
N THR A 506 -15.27 -6.08 -18.65
CA THR A 506 -15.32 -6.28 -20.12
C THR A 506 -16.49 -5.55 -20.77
N LYS A 507 -17.73 -5.77 -20.30
CA LYS A 507 -18.93 -5.08 -20.81
C LYS A 507 -18.89 -3.55 -20.63
N THR A 508 -18.23 -3.09 -19.57
CA THR A 508 -18.08 -1.66 -19.27
C THR A 508 -17.07 -1.00 -20.22
N PHE A 509 -15.97 -1.69 -20.52
CA PHE A 509 -14.97 -1.25 -21.49
C PHE A 509 -15.52 -1.29 -22.92
N GLU A 510 -16.26 -2.34 -23.30
CA GLU A 510 -17.00 -2.40 -24.57
C GLU A 510 -17.91 -1.18 -24.76
N GLY A 511 -18.76 -0.88 -23.76
CA GLY A 511 -19.65 0.28 -23.79
C GLY A 511 -18.92 1.62 -23.93
N LEU A 512 -17.77 1.77 -23.26
CA LEU A 512 -16.95 2.98 -23.37
C LEU A 512 -16.23 3.09 -24.72
N CYS A 513 -15.69 2.00 -25.25
CA CYS A 513 -15.08 1.95 -26.58
C CYS A 513 -16.10 2.22 -27.71
N ILE A 514 -17.36 1.79 -27.54
CA ILE A 514 -18.47 2.13 -28.46
C ILE A 514 -18.72 3.65 -28.46
N LYS A 515 -18.85 4.27 -27.27
CA LYS A 515 -18.96 5.74 -27.15
C LYS A 515 -17.80 6.45 -27.84
N MET A 516 -16.56 6.00 -27.64
CA MET A 516 -15.39 6.60 -28.28
C MET A 516 -15.40 6.41 -29.80
N GLY A 517 -15.97 5.31 -30.32
CA GLY A 517 -16.29 5.19 -31.75
C GLY A 517 -17.24 6.27 -32.25
N VAL A 518 -18.34 6.54 -31.52
CA VAL A 518 -19.35 7.56 -31.89
C VAL A 518 -18.76 8.98 -31.90
N HIS A 519 -18.03 9.37 -30.86
CA HIS A 519 -17.52 10.75 -30.73
C HIS A 519 -16.12 10.96 -31.35
N SER A 520 -15.42 9.86 -31.66
CA SER A 520 -14.12 9.82 -32.34
C SER A 520 -13.06 10.77 -31.72
N PRO A 521 -12.77 10.69 -30.40
CA PRO A 521 -11.87 11.63 -29.72
C PRO A 521 -10.45 11.62 -30.33
N HIS A 522 -9.94 10.43 -30.68
CA HIS A 522 -8.59 10.24 -31.24
C HIS A 522 -8.51 10.43 -32.77
N ILE A 523 -9.57 10.92 -33.42
CA ILE A 523 -9.53 11.31 -34.83
C ILE A 523 -9.45 12.84 -34.91
N VAL A 524 -8.47 13.34 -35.67
CA VAL A 524 -8.31 14.77 -35.95
C VAL A 524 -9.43 15.23 -36.89
N ILE A 525 -10.29 16.12 -36.40
CA ILE A 525 -11.39 16.72 -37.16
C ILE A 525 -11.24 18.25 -37.10
N PRO A 526 -10.88 18.92 -38.20
CA PRO A 526 -10.77 20.38 -38.25
C PRO A 526 -12.08 21.07 -37.84
N GLY A 527 -11.99 22.15 -37.06
CA GLY A 527 -13.15 22.93 -36.61
C GLY A 527 -13.97 22.29 -35.49
N ARG A 528 -13.52 21.17 -34.89
CA ARG A 528 -14.11 20.63 -33.65
C ARG A 528 -14.00 21.70 -32.55
N LYS A 529 -15.14 22.07 -31.97
CA LYS A 529 -15.22 23.00 -30.83
C LYS A 529 -15.14 22.21 -29.53
N SER A 530 -14.53 22.82 -28.51
CA SER A 530 -14.56 22.36 -27.12
C SER A 530 -15.10 23.48 -26.25
N ARG A 531 -15.77 23.14 -25.14
CA ARG A 531 -16.21 24.12 -24.14
C ARG A 531 -15.13 24.47 -23.11
N HIS A 532 -14.04 23.73 -23.07
CA HIS A 532 -12.95 23.96 -22.12
C HIS A 532 -11.59 23.68 -22.76
N GLU A 533 -10.84 24.75 -23.00
CA GLU A 533 -9.44 24.65 -23.41
C GLU A 533 -8.58 24.20 -22.22
N ILE A 534 -7.90 23.06 -22.39
CA ILE A 534 -6.97 22.53 -21.40
C ILE A 534 -5.70 23.38 -21.46
N VAL A 535 -5.46 24.17 -20.42
CA VAL A 535 -4.26 25.01 -20.28
C VAL A 535 -3.00 24.16 -20.31
N ASP A 536 -1.95 24.61 -21.03
CA ASP A 536 -0.63 23.99 -20.92
C ASP A 536 -0.02 24.25 -19.53
N VAL A 537 -0.26 23.29 -18.63
CA VAL A 537 0.25 23.32 -17.26
C VAL A 537 1.72 22.93 -17.15
N LEU A 538 2.37 22.55 -18.25
CA LEU A 538 3.82 22.35 -18.29
C LEU A 538 4.52 23.69 -18.45
N ASP A 539 4.10 24.49 -19.43
CA ASP A 539 4.64 25.84 -19.64
C ASP A 539 4.26 26.78 -18.50
N LYS A 540 2.98 26.81 -18.08
CA LYS A 540 2.59 27.56 -16.87
C LYS A 540 3.38 27.11 -15.64
N GLY A 541 3.69 25.82 -15.54
CA GLY A 541 4.51 25.27 -14.46
C GLY A 541 5.97 25.72 -14.52
N ARG A 542 6.57 25.75 -15.72
CA ARG A 542 7.92 26.27 -15.98
C ARG A 542 8.00 27.76 -15.67
N GLU A 543 7.09 28.56 -16.21
CA GLU A 543 7.03 30.02 -15.97
C GLU A 543 6.95 30.35 -14.47
N LEU A 544 6.09 29.65 -13.72
CA LEU A 544 5.99 29.81 -12.26
C LEU A 544 7.25 29.40 -11.48
N MET A 545 8.08 28.51 -12.05
CA MET A 545 9.39 28.17 -11.48
C MET A 545 10.46 29.20 -11.86
N GLU A 546 10.45 29.71 -13.09
CA GLU A 546 11.37 30.76 -13.54
C GLU A 546 11.14 32.09 -12.82
N LYS A 547 9.88 32.54 -12.68
CA LYS A 547 9.52 33.72 -11.88
C LYS A 547 9.97 33.54 -10.42
N GLY A 548 9.69 32.38 -9.84
CA GLY A 548 10.13 32.04 -8.48
C GLY A 548 11.65 32.06 -8.29
N ALA A 549 12.41 31.61 -9.30
CA ALA A 549 13.88 31.67 -9.29
C ALA A 549 14.43 33.10 -9.46
N ARG A 550 13.65 34.01 -10.05
CA ARG A 550 13.98 35.45 -10.19
C ARG A 550 13.52 36.29 -8.99
N GLY A 551 12.77 35.71 -8.05
CA GLY A 551 12.21 36.42 -6.90
C GLY A 551 10.92 37.20 -7.20
N GLU A 552 10.26 36.94 -8.32
CA GLU A 552 9.02 37.59 -8.73
C GLU A 552 7.80 36.84 -8.17
N THR A 553 7.07 37.46 -7.24
CA THR A 553 5.81 36.93 -6.68
C THR A 553 4.60 37.44 -7.47
N ASP A 554 3.87 36.54 -8.15
CA ASP A 554 2.58 36.86 -8.77
C ASP A 554 1.49 37.03 -7.69
N GLN A 555 0.76 38.14 -7.71
CA GLN A 555 -0.37 38.41 -6.78
C GLN A 555 -1.67 37.66 -7.14
N SER A 556 -1.61 36.62 -7.98
CA SER A 556 -2.78 35.92 -8.52
C SER A 556 -3.07 34.56 -7.84
N GLU A 557 -2.73 34.40 -6.56
CA GLU A 557 -2.70 33.09 -5.89
C GLU A 557 -4.08 32.51 -5.51
N ASP A 558 -5.16 33.30 -5.47
CA ASP A 558 -6.41 32.90 -4.79
C ASP A 558 -7.49 32.15 -5.62
N MET A 559 -7.45 32.13 -6.96
CA MET A 559 -8.60 31.64 -7.76
C MET A 559 -8.85 30.12 -7.79
N LEU A 560 -8.13 29.32 -6.99
CA LEU A 560 -8.35 27.86 -6.86
C LEU A 560 -8.36 27.35 -5.40
N ALA A 561 -8.47 28.26 -4.42
CA ALA A 561 -8.30 27.98 -3.00
C ALA A 561 -9.60 27.93 -2.17
N GLU A 562 -10.79 27.92 -2.80
CA GLU A 562 -12.06 27.74 -2.07
C GLU A 562 -12.60 26.31 -2.15
N GLY A 563 -12.86 25.73 -0.97
CA GLY A 563 -13.25 24.33 -0.80
C GLY A 563 -13.08 23.88 0.65
N GLY A 564 -13.75 24.60 1.57
CA GLY A 564 -13.76 24.26 3.00
C GLY A 564 -14.30 22.85 3.23
N VAL A 565 -13.64 22.09 4.10
CA VAL A 565 -14.05 20.73 4.46
C VAL A 565 -14.99 20.81 5.65
N GLU A 566 -16.30 20.67 5.42
CA GLU A 566 -17.20 20.22 6.48
C GLU A 566 -16.88 18.77 6.83
N MET A 567 -16.92 18.47 8.13
CA MET A 567 -16.26 17.32 8.73
C MET A 567 -17.28 16.28 9.21
N ASP A 568 -18.00 15.66 8.26
CA ASP A 568 -18.83 14.47 8.52
C ASP A 568 -19.10 13.71 7.21
N ASP A 569 -18.32 12.64 6.93
CA ASP A 569 -18.70 11.52 6.02
C ASP A 569 -17.61 10.43 5.96
N VAL A 570 -17.43 9.66 7.05
CA VAL A 570 -16.43 8.56 7.13
C VAL A 570 -17.04 7.22 7.61
N LEU A 571 -18.34 7.16 7.87
CA LEU A 571 -18.96 6.02 8.58
C LEU A 571 -19.79 5.04 7.73
N ILE A 572 -19.95 5.24 6.41
CA ILE A 572 -20.76 4.36 5.54
C ILE A 572 -20.00 4.00 4.25
N GLU A 573 -18.88 3.26 4.34
CA GLU A 573 -18.28 2.63 3.14
C GLU A 573 -17.28 1.46 3.40
N LEU A 574 -17.31 0.82 4.58
CA LEU A 574 -16.37 -0.25 4.97
C LEU A 574 -17.05 -1.52 5.54
N LEU A 575 -18.20 -1.89 4.96
CA LEU A 575 -18.75 -3.25 4.94
C LEU A 575 -18.74 -3.76 3.49
#